data_AF-A0A1H0A7N3-F1
#
_entry.id   AF-A0A1H0A7N3-F1
#
_cell.length_a   1.000
_cell.length_b   1.000
_cell.length_c   1.000
_cell.angle_alpha   90.00
_cell.angle_beta   90.00
_cell.angle_gamma   90.00
#
_symmetry.space_group_name_H-M   'P 1'
#
loop_
_entity.id
_entity.type
_entity.pdbx_description
1 polymer ?
#
loop_
_entity_poly.entity_id
_entity_poly.type
_entity_poly.pdbx_seq_one_letter_code
_entity_poly.pdbx_strand_id
1 'polypeptide(L)'
;MKATYLIIATALLAGPVFAADEDVCSTNIQKIDESMKNTAASDATVQDQVMRLQEKALQAQAAGDTKGCVASSSEALKLLKRSGADS
;
A
#
# COMPACT_ATOMS: atom_id res chain seq x y z
N MET A 1 -15.20 -14.05 -43.90
CA MET A 1 -15.66 -12.98 -42.98
C MET A 1 -14.92 -13.17 -41.67
N LYS A 2 -14.19 -12.15 -41.20
CA LYS A 2 -13.32 -12.25 -40.00
C LYS A 2 -14.19 -12.06 -38.76
N ALA A 3 -14.17 -13.04 -37.86
CA ALA A 3 -14.97 -13.07 -36.65
C ALA A 3 -14.51 -11.98 -35.68
N THR A 4 -15.40 -11.05 -35.37
CA THR A 4 -15.21 -10.02 -34.35
C THR A 4 -15.33 -10.69 -32.98
N TYR A 5 -14.20 -10.95 -32.32
CA TYR A 5 -14.20 -11.36 -30.92
C TYR A 5 -14.53 -10.14 -30.06
N LEU A 6 -15.77 -10.08 -29.55
CA LEU A 6 -16.16 -9.16 -28.49
C LEU A 6 -15.55 -9.67 -27.18
N ILE A 7 -14.43 -9.07 -26.76
CA ILE A 7 -13.94 -9.26 -25.40
C ILE A 7 -14.89 -8.48 -24.49
N ILE A 8 -15.79 -9.22 -23.84
CA ILE A 8 -16.64 -8.70 -22.77
C ILE A 8 -15.69 -8.41 -21.61
N ALA A 9 -15.21 -7.18 -21.52
CA ALA A 9 -14.63 -6.66 -20.31
C ALA A 9 -15.75 -6.66 -19.27
N THR A 10 -15.67 -7.59 -18.31
CA THR A 10 -16.47 -7.51 -17.09
C THR A 10 -16.02 -6.25 -16.36
N ALA A 11 -16.74 -5.14 -16.61
CA ALA A 11 -16.65 -3.96 -15.78
C ALA A 11 -17.07 -4.39 -14.38
N LEU A 12 -16.10 -4.60 -13.48
CA LEU A 12 -16.38 -4.75 -12.07
C LEU A 12 -17.20 -3.52 -11.66
N LEU A 13 -18.41 -3.73 -11.16
CA LEU A 13 -19.28 -2.71 -10.55
C LEU A 13 -18.70 -2.19 -9.21
N ALA A 14 -17.39 -2.27 -9.05
CA ALA A 14 -16.61 -1.70 -7.98
C ALA A 14 -16.32 -0.24 -8.41
N GLY A 15 -17.11 0.70 -7.89
CA GLY A 15 -17.06 2.12 -8.28
C GLY A 15 -15.69 2.80 -8.14
N PRO A 16 -15.58 4.09 -8.50
CA PRO A 16 -14.33 4.87 -8.55
C PRO A 16 -13.52 4.92 -7.23
N VAL A 17 -14.08 4.42 -6.13
CA VAL A 17 -13.43 4.34 -4.82
C VAL A 17 -12.33 3.26 -4.79
N PHE A 18 -12.50 2.13 -5.45
CA PHE A 18 -11.52 1.04 -5.40
C PHE A 18 -10.21 1.36 -6.13
N ALA A 19 -10.29 2.14 -7.20
CA ALA A 19 -9.11 2.64 -7.90
C ALA A 19 -8.36 3.72 -7.10
N ALA A 20 -9.10 4.57 -6.38
CA ALA A 20 -8.51 5.58 -5.51
C ALA A 20 -7.79 4.94 -4.30
N ASP A 21 -8.41 3.96 -3.64
CA ASP A 21 -7.79 3.27 -2.51
C ASP A 21 -6.54 2.49 -2.93
N GLU A 22 -6.53 1.89 -4.12
CA GLU A 22 -5.36 1.16 -4.64
C GLU A 22 -4.18 2.09 -4.97
N ASP A 23 -4.46 3.25 -5.55
CA ASP A 23 -3.46 4.29 -5.79
C ASP A 23 -2.89 4.84 -4.48
N VAL A 24 -3.75 5.04 -3.47
CA VAL A 24 -3.33 5.45 -2.11
C VAL A 24 -2.49 4.36 -1.44
N CYS A 25 -2.90 3.09 -1.53
CA CYS A 25 -2.15 1.94 -1.04
C CYS A 25 -0.74 1.92 -1.64
N SER A 26 -0.64 1.96 -2.97
CA SER A 26 0.63 1.95 -3.70
C SER A 26 1.52 3.14 -3.32
N THR A 27 0.94 4.34 -3.26
CA THR A 27 1.64 5.56 -2.83
C THR A 27 2.18 5.45 -1.40
N ASN A 28 1.40 4.86 -0.49
CA ASN A 28 1.84 4.68 0.89
C ASN A 28 3.00 3.67 0.99
N ILE A 29 2.93 2.55 0.25
CA ILE A 29 4.03 1.57 0.20
C ILE A 29 5.33 2.23 -0.26
N GLN A 30 5.27 3.04 -1.32
CA GLN A 30 6.44 3.78 -1.82
C GLN A 30 7.03 4.71 -0.74
N LYS A 31 6.18 5.46 -0.04
CA LYS A 31 6.62 6.35 1.05
C LYS A 31 7.25 5.60 2.22
N ILE A 32 6.74 4.41 2.54
CA ILE A 32 7.32 3.56 3.58
C ILE A 32 8.73 3.13 3.17
N ASP A 33 8.91 2.65 1.93
CA ASP A 33 10.22 2.24 1.41
C ASP A 33 11.23 3.40 1.41
N GLU A 34 10.81 4.58 1.00
CA GLU A 34 11.63 5.79 1.03
C GLU A 34 12.02 6.18 2.46
N SER A 35 11.06 6.19 3.37
CA SER A 35 11.30 6.52 4.79
C SER A 35 12.24 5.51 5.43
N MET A 36 12.07 4.21 5.15
CA MET A 36 12.92 3.14 5.66
C MET A 36 14.38 3.26 5.16
N LYS A 37 14.59 3.71 3.92
CA LYS A 37 15.94 3.99 3.37
C LYS A 37 16.60 5.19 4.04
N ASN A 38 15.82 6.20 4.40
CA ASN A 38 16.31 7.45 4.99
C ASN A 38 16.36 7.42 6.53
N THR A 39 15.70 6.44 7.17
CA THR A 39 15.76 6.25 8.61
C THR A 39 17.14 5.74 9.01
N ALA A 40 18.03 6.65 9.39
CA ALA A 40 19.30 6.30 10.01
C ALA A 40 19.06 5.65 11.38
N ALA A 41 18.84 4.33 11.38
CA ALA A 41 19.10 3.38 12.46
C ALA A 41 18.76 3.82 13.91
N SER A 42 17.68 4.56 14.15
CA SER A 42 17.43 5.11 15.49
C SER A 42 16.57 4.21 16.39
N ASP A 43 15.82 3.24 15.85
CA ASP A 43 15.14 2.21 16.65
C ASP A 43 14.79 0.96 15.82
N ALA A 44 15.52 -0.14 16.04
CA ALA A 44 15.28 -1.43 15.39
C ALA A 44 13.86 -1.96 15.67
N THR A 45 13.28 -1.64 16.83
CA THR A 45 11.92 -2.04 17.20
C THR A 45 10.88 -1.32 16.35
N VAL A 46 11.12 -0.06 16.01
CA VAL A 46 10.23 0.69 15.11
C VAL A 46 10.35 0.16 13.68
N GLN A 47 11.58 -0.12 13.21
CA GLN A 47 11.81 -0.70 11.89
C GLN A 47 11.11 -2.05 11.73
N ASP A 48 11.23 -2.96 12.70
CA ASP A 48 10.54 -4.25 12.67
C ASP A 48 9.02 -4.10 12.62
N GLN A 49 8.45 -3.16 13.39
CA GLN A 49 7.00 -2.90 13.36
C GLN A 49 6.54 -2.34 12.01
N VAL A 50 7.31 -1.41 11.44
CA VAL A 50 7.04 -0.83 10.13
C VAL A 50 7.10 -1.91 9.05
N MET A 51 8.13 -2.77 9.06
CA MET A 51 8.26 -3.89 8.12
C MET A 51 7.08 -4.85 8.22
N ARG A 52 6.64 -5.21 9.43
CA ARG A 52 5.47 -6.09 9.59
C ARG A 52 4.17 -5.45 9.07
N LEU A 53 3.99 -4.14 9.26
CA LEU A 53 2.82 -3.42 8.74
C LEU A 53 2.88 -3.29 7.21
N GLN A 54 4.08 -3.07 6.66
CA GLN A 54 4.31 -3.08 5.21
C GLN A 54 4.00 -4.44 4.60
N GLU A 55 4.46 -5.53 5.21
CA GLU A 55 4.17 -6.89 4.74
C GLU A 55 2.66 -7.17 4.77
N LYS A 56 1.95 -6.80 5.84
CA LYS A 56 0.48 -6.90 5.90
C LYS A 56 -0.21 -6.09 4.81
N ALA A 57 0.28 -4.88 4.52
CA ALA A 57 -0.26 -4.05 3.46
C ALA A 57 -0.08 -4.71 2.08
N LEU A 58 1.09 -5.29 1.81
CA LEU A 58 1.36 -6.03 0.56
C LEU A 58 0.51 -7.30 0.43
N GLN A 59 0.32 -8.03 1.53
CA GLN A 59 -0.58 -9.20 1.54
C GLN A 59 -2.03 -8.79 1.27
N ALA A 60 -2.50 -7.70 1.87
CA ALA A 60 -3.84 -7.15 1.62
C ALA A 60 -4.00 -6.68 0.18
N GLN A 61 -3.00 -5.99 -0.38
CA GLN A 61 -2.97 -5.58 -1.79
C GLN A 61 -3.06 -6.79 -2.72
N ALA A 62 -2.23 -7.81 -2.49
CA ALA A 62 -2.24 -9.04 -3.29
C ALA A 62 -3.58 -9.81 -3.19
N ALA A 63 -4.29 -9.68 -2.08
CA ALA A 63 -5.62 -10.25 -1.88
C ALA A 63 -6.76 -9.37 -2.44
N GLY A 64 -6.46 -8.19 -2.97
CA GLY A 64 -7.47 -7.20 -3.41
C GLY A 64 -8.18 -6.47 -2.28
N ASP A 65 -7.70 -6.60 -1.03
CA ASP A 65 -8.17 -5.84 0.13
C ASP A 65 -7.51 -4.47 0.19
N THR A 66 -7.92 -3.58 -0.71
CA THR A 66 -7.35 -2.23 -0.86
C THR A 66 -7.51 -1.42 0.43
N LYS A 67 -8.62 -1.56 1.16
CA LYS A 67 -8.85 -0.88 2.44
C LYS A 67 -7.92 -1.39 3.53
N GLY A 68 -7.71 -2.70 3.62
CA GLY A 68 -6.73 -3.30 4.52
C GLY A 68 -5.30 -2.86 4.21
N CYS A 69 -4.97 -2.73 2.93
CA CYS A 69 -3.69 -2.15 2.51
C CYS A 69 -3.54 -0.70 2.98
N VAL A 70 -4.51 0.17 2.67
CA VAL A 70 -4.47 1.59 3.07
C VAL A 70 -4.36 1.72 4.59
N ALA A 71 -5.12 0.93 5.35
CA ALA A 71 -5.08 0.96 6.81
C ALA A 71 -3.69 0.59 7.37
N SER A 72 -3.14 -0.54 6.94
CA SER A 72 -1.85 -1.06 7.43
C SER A 72 -0.68 -0.14 7.01
N SER A 73 -0.67 0.31 5.75
CA SER A 73 0.35 1.22 5.23
C SER A 73 0.29 2.61 5.87
N SER A 74 -0.91 3.14 6.14
CA SER A 74 -1.07 4.41 6.87
C SER A 74 -0.58 4.32 8.32
N GLU A 75 -0.76 3.16 8.97
CA GLU A 75 -0.26 2.93 10.33
C GLU A 75 1.27 2.90 10.36
N ALA A 76 1.91 2.25 9.38
CA ALA A 76 3.36 2.23 9.22
C ALA A 76 3.92 3.66 9.07
N LEU A 77 3.32 4.49 8.22
CA LEU A 77 3.71 5.90 8.05
C LEU A 77 3.54 6.71 9.34
N LYS A 78 2.48 6.46 10.12
CA LYS A 78 2.30 7.12 11.43
C LYS A 78 3.37 6.72 12.43
N LEU A 79 3.90 5.51 12.38
CA LEU A 79 5.00 5.07 13.25
C LEU A 79 6.30 5.78 12.85
N LEU A 80 6.63 5.78 11.56
CA LEU A 80 7.80 6.48 11.01
C LEU A 80 7.80 7.98 11.38
N LYS A 81 6.64 8.63 11.22
CA LYS A 81 6.46 10.04 11.61
C LYS A 81 6.63 10.29 13.11
N ARG A 82 6.27 9.32 13.95
CA ARG A 82 6.44 9.42 15.41
C ARG A 82 7.88 9.19 15.84
N SER A 83 8.65 8.40 15.08
CA SER A 83 10.05 8.11 15.37
C SER A 83 11.03 9.14 14.79
N GLY A 84 10.55 10.22 14.16
CA GLY A 84 11.40 11.26 13.56
C GLY A 84 12.08 10.84 12.25
N ALA A 85 11.57 9.79 11.59
CA ALA A 85 12.07 9.33 10.29
C ALA A 85 11.68 10.25 9.11
N ASP A 86 10.88 11.30 9.37
CA ASP A 86 10.36 12.27 8.40
C ASP A 86 11.11 13.63 8.41
N SER A 87 12.31 13.70 9.02
CA SER A 87 13.12 14.94 9.09
C SER A 87 14.01 15.15 7.87
#